data_AF-A0A653D318-F1
#
_entry.id   AF-A0A653D318-F1
#
_cell.length_a   1.000
_cell.length_b   1.000
_cell.length_c   1.000
_cell.angle_alpha   90.00
_cell.angle_beta   90.00
_cell.angle_gamma   90.00
#
_symmetry.space_group_name_H-M   'P 1'
#
loop_
_entity.id
_entity.type
_entity.pdbx_description
1 polymer ?
#
loop_
_entity_poly.entity_id
_entity_poly.type
_entity_poly.pdbx_seq_one_letter_code
_entity_poly.pdbx_strand_id
1 'polypeptide(L)'
;MFLDHTHSIGSILETAAQAMLNDVDTETLRKDVIRPTIIPGVDVIPASIDDGFVASAWKELVDENLPGVNQYEVLRKVIIDRVADDYDFILIDTGPHLDPFLLNGLAASDLILTPTPPAQVDFHSTLKYLTRLPEMLETLEQEGIEPRLSASIGFMSKMTGKPDHQVSHSLAREVYTSNILDSALPRLDGFERCGETFDTIISANPASYPGSNDALKKARTEAEHFTKAVFDRIDLDNQGGEKVFTLKSGKQAKFTLKTIVSDEIEQKTFVDPAVNGRDQRNVTPESVSDITRTITLQQFFPAIGRAVGERIEVLDGSRRRAACIFSGSNFEILVTEDEISLEDARQLAKDIQTAREHTLREIGQRYQLMHENGMTKDEIARTEGVSPASVTRAFQAASVPAEMVALFPVINELSLADYQLLLKLSEELNNKGVPLPELIAKVQEDITAAEVESITKSLILDSFRRHTKQLNPRPVKTVQTEKLREFEDKKQFARKKTDTSKRLVTYEFARLPVSVQAELDKAIKQ
;
A
#
# COMPACT_ATOMS: atom_id res chain seq x y z
N MET A 1 14.34 -31.32 8.28
CA MET A 1 13.17 -30.41 8.32
C MET A 1 11.87 -31.12 7.95
N PHE A 2 11.88 -31.97 6.91
CA PHE A 2 10.72 -32.81 6.56
C PHE A 2 10.89 -34.30 6.91
N LEU A 3 12.12 -34.75 7.13
CA LEU A 3 12.43 -36.14 7.45
C LEU A 3 12.56 -36.32 8.96
N ASP A 4 12.27 -37.54 9.43
CA ASP A 4 12.67 -38.01 10.74
C ASP A 4 14.16 -37.66 10.98
N HIS A 5 14.52 -37.21 12.19
CA HIS A 5 15.88 -36.80 12.56
C HIS A 5 16.95 -37.85 12.18
N THR A 6 16.55 -39.11 12.09
CA THR A 6 17.34 -40.27 11.62
C THR A 6 17.85 -40.16 10.18
N HIS A 7 17.12 -39.46 9.29
CA HIS A 7 17.51 -39.24 7.89
C HIS A 7 18.10 -37.85 7.65
N SER A 8 18.11 -36.99 8.69
CA SER A 8 18.54 -35.59 8.58
C SER A 8 20.03 -35.39 8.87
N ILE A 9 20.69 -36.39 9.48
CA ILE A 9 22.06 -36.31 9.98
C ILE A 9 22.81 -37.57 9.52
N GLY A 10 23.44 -37.51 8.34
CA GLY A 10 24.24 -38.60 7.79
C GLY A 10 24.69 -38.34 6.35
N SER A 11 25.57 -39.20 5.84
CA SER A 11 25.90 -39.29 4.41
C SER A 11 24.75 -39.97 3.68
N ILE A 12 23.89 -39.19 3.04
CA ILE A 12 22.81 -39.71 2.20
C ILE A 12 23.41 -40.03 0.84
N LEU A 13 23.35 -41.30 0.42
CA LEU A 13 23.89 -41.73 -0.86
C LEU A 13 22.93 -41.45 -2.03
N GLU A 14 21.63 -41.41 -1.77
CA GLU A 14 20.57 -41.24 -2.76
C GLU A 14 20.09 -39.77 -2.82
N THR A 15 21.01 -38.84 -3.14
CA THR A 15 20.67 -37.41 -3.25
C THR A 15 20.08 -37.06 -4.61
N ALA A 16 19.45 -35.87 -4.71
CA ALA A 16 19.00 -35.34 -6.00
C ALA A 16 20.15 -35.26 -7.02
N ALA A 17 21.34 -34.82 -6.61
CA ALA A 17 22.50 -34.71 -7.49
C ALA A 17 22.99 -36.08 -7.99
N GLN A 18 23.00 -37.08 -7.11
CA GLN A 18 23.36 -38.45 -7.47
C GLN A 18 22.30 -39.10 -8.36
N ALA A 19 21.01 -38.90 -8.07
CA ALA A 19 19.92 -39.40 -8.90
C ALA A 19 19.95 -38.80 -10.31
N MET A 20 20.26 -37.49 -10.41
CA MET A 20 20.47 -36.84 -11.70
C MET A 20 21.60 -37.49 -12.51
N LEU A 21 22.76 -37.78 -11.89
CA LEU A 21 23.91 -38.33 -12.61
C LEU A 21 23.79 -39.82 -12.96
N ASN A 22 23.13 -40.63 -12.13
CA ASN A 22 23.05 -42.09 -12.31
C ASN A 22 21.91 -42.54 -13.24
N ASP A 23 21.14 -41.61 -13.81
CA ASP A 23 20.03 -41.88 -14.74
C ASP A 23 18.99 -42.91 -14.24
N VAL A 24 18.70 -42.91 -12.94
CA VAL A 24 17.85 -43.92 -12.27
C VAL A 24 16.44 -44.01 -12.86
N ASP A 25 15.97 -45.23 -13.16
CA ASP A 25 14.63 -45.44 -13.74
C ASP A 25 13.49 -45.01 -12.80
N THR A 26 12.28 -44.85 -13.34
CA THR A 26 11.10 -44.38 -12.59
C THR A 26 10.75 -45.25 -11.37
N GLU A 27 10.89 -46.58 -11.45
CA GLU A 27 10.60 -47.42 -10.28
C GLU A 27 11.64 -47.22 -9.18
N THR A 28 12.92 -47.15 -9.56
CA THR A 28 14.03 -46.88 -8.64
C THR A 28 13.89 -45.48 -8.03
N LEU A 29 13.54 -44.46 -8.81
CA LEU A 29 13.26 -43.11 -8.30
C LEU A 29 12.17 -43.14 -7.21
N ARG A 30 11.04 -43.80 -7.48
CA ARG A 30 9.90 -43.87 -6.54
C ARG A 30 10.21 -44.65 -5.27
N LYS A 31 10.94 -45.76 -5.36
CA LYS A 31 11.18 -46.67 -4.23
C LYS A 31 12.42 -46.28 -3.42
N ASP A 32 13.47 -45.86 -4.11
CA ASP A 32 14.83 -45.80 -3.57
C ASP A 32 15.41 -44.38 -3.48
N VAL A 33 14.85 -43.39 -4.20
CA VAL A 33 15.35 -41.99 -4.13
C VAL A 33 14.37 -41.07 -3.41
N ILE A 34 13.10 -41.15 -3.77
CA ILE A 34 12.04 -40.36 -3.14
C ILE A 34 11.80 -40.91 -1.74
N ARG A 35 11.84 -40.03 -0.73
CA ARG A 35 11.66 -40.38 0.67
C ARG A 35 10.39 -39.72 1.22
N PRO A 36 9.50 -40.49 1.87
CA PRO A 36 8.31 -39.93 2.47
C PRO A 36 8.69 -39.05 3.67
N THR A 37 7.94 -37.97 3.84
CA THR A 37 8.08 -37.10 5.01
C THR A 37 7.12 -37.55 6.12
N ILE A 38 7.19 -36.88 7.27
CA ILE A 38 6.21 -37.07 8.35
C ILE A 38 4.80 -36.54 8.00
N ILE A 39 4.66 -35.80 6.89
CA ILE A 39 3.38 -35.27 6.40
C ILE A 39 2.94 -36.13 5.20
N PRO A 40 1.84 -36.90 5.31
CA PRO A 40 1.32 -37.68 4.19
C PRO A 40 1.00 -36.80 2.98
N GLY A 41 1.39 -37.26 1.79
CA GLY A 41 1.25 -36.50 0.53
C GLY A 41 2.37 -35.49 0.28
N VAL A 42 3.38 -35.43 1.15
CA VAL A 42 4.60 -34.65 0.93
C VAL A 42 5.78 -35.61 0.97
N ASP A 43 6.52 -35.67 -0.12
CA ASP A 43 7.75 -36.43 -0.26
C ASP A 43 8.94 -35.49 -0.52
N VAL A 44 10.15 -35.98 -0.28
CA VAL A 44 11.39 -35.22 -0.47
C VAL A 44 12.43 -36.09 -1.15
N ILE A 45 13.13 -35.52 -2.13
CA ILE A 45 14.42 -36.04 -2.57
C ILE A 45 15.50 -35.28 -1.78
N PRO A 46 16.32 -35.98 -0.96
CA PRO A 46 17.26 -35.32 -0.07
C PRO A 46 18.48 -34.73 -0.81
N ALA A 47 19.20 -33.85 -0.11
CA ALA A 47 20.50 -33.32 -0.51
C ALA A 47 21.56 -33.66 0.55
N SER A 48 22.83 -33.61 0.16
CA SER A 48 23.99 -33.82 1.03
C SER A 48 25.00 -32.67 0.89
N ILE A 49 25.86 -32.50 1.90
CA ILE A 49 27.02 -31.60 1.82
C ILE A 49 27.92 -32.01 0.65
N ASP A 50 27.97 -33.30 0.32
CA ASP A 50 28.80 -33.83 -0.76
C ASP A 50 28.36 -33.37 -2.16
N ASP A 51 27.11 -32.91 -2.30
CA ASP A 51 26.57 -32.41 -3.56
C ASP A 51 27.31 -31.12 -4.02
N GLY A 52 27.96 -30.41 -3.09
CA GLY A 52 28.82 -29.27 -3.43
C GLY A 52 30.06 -29.67 -4.26
N PHE A 53 30.61 -30.87 -4.03
CA PHE A 53 31.70 -31.40 -4.86
C PHE A 53 31.17 -31.82 -6.23
N VAL A 54 29.97 -32.40 -6.28
CA VAL A 54 29.29 -32.75 -7.54
C VAL A 54 29.05 -31.51 -8.40
N ALA A 55 28.54 -30.42 -7.81
CA ALA A 55 28.33 -29.16 -8.52
C ALA A 55 29.62 -28.60 -9.14
N SER A 56 30.77 -28.76 -8.46
CA SER A 56 32.06 -28.25 -8.93
C SER A 56 32.60 -28.98 -10.16
N ALA A 57 32.26 -30.26 -10.32
CA ALA A 57 32.67 -31.12 -11.43
C ALA A 57 31.50 -31.43 -12.39
N TRP A 58 30.40 -30.68 -12.31
CA TRP A 58 29.12 -31.02 -12.92
C TRP A 58 29.22 -31.35 -14.41
N LYS A 59 29.85 -30.47 -15.19
CA LYS A 59 29.97 -30.64 -16.64
C LYS A 59 30.68 -31.93 -17.01
N GLU A 60 31.81 -32.21 -16.36
CA GLU A 60 32.60 -33.42 -16.60
C GLU A 60 31.82 -34.68 -16.22
N LEU A 61 31.12 -34.66 -15.08
CA LEU A 61 30.29 -35.77 -14.62
C LEU A 61 29.08 -36.02 -15.52
N VAL A 62 28.44 -34.97 -16.04
CA VAL A 62 27.35 -35.11 -17.02
C VAL A 62 27.88 -35.68 -18.33
N ASP A 63 29.00 -35.17 -18.85
CA ASP A 63 29.59 -35.67 -20.10
C ASP A 63 29.99 -37.15 -19.99
N GLU A 64 30.43 -37.60 -18.82
CA GLU A 64 30.78 -39.01 -18.55
C GLU A 64 29.56 -39.92 -18.37
N ASN A 65 28.59 -39.51 -17.54
CA ASN A 65 27.49 -40.38 -17.11
C ASN A 65 26.22 -40.24 -17.97
N LEU A 66 26.03 -39.10 -18.63
CA LEU A 66 24.83 -38.76 -19.41
C LEU A 66 25.21 -38.22 -20.81
N PRO A 67 25.94 -39.00 -21.63
CA PRO A 67 26.44 -38.52 -22.91
C PRO A 67 25.30 -38.08 -23.84
N GLY A 68 25.36 -36.82 -24.28
CA GLY A 68 24.37 -36.22 -25.18
C GLY A 68 23.18 -35.52 -24.51
N VAL A 69 23.12 -35.51 -23.17
CA VAL A 69 22.16 -34.70 -22.42
C VAL A 69 22.78 -33.33 -22.12
N ASN A 70 22.04 -32.24 -22.35
CA ASN A 70 22.50 -30.92 -21.95
C ASN A 70 22.56 -30.83 -20.41
N GLN A 71 23.69 -30.37 -19.88
CA GLN A 71 23.95 -30.27 -18.44
C GLN A 71 22.91 -29.47 -17.64
N TYR A 72 22.15 -28.57 -18.28
CA TYR A 72 21.11 -27.77 -17.62
C TYR A 72 19.68 -28.32 -17.80
N GLU A 73 19.50 -29.41 -18.56
CA GLU A 73 18.20 -30.10 -18.69
C GLU A 73 18.13 -31.39 -17.85
N VAL A 74 19.22 -31.75 -17.15
CA VAL A 74 19.34 -33.03 -16.45
C VAL A 74 18.23 -33.19 -15.40
N LEU A 75 18.01 -32.17 -14.56
CA LEU A 75 16.95 -32.21 -13.54
C LEU A 75 15.58 -32.48 -14.17
N ARG A 76 15.29 -31.84 -15.29
CA ARG A 76 14.02 -31.99 -15.99
C ARG A 76 13.85 -33.40 -16.55
N LYS A 77 14.82 -33.84 -17.37
CA LYS A 77 14.74 -35.09 -18.14
C LYS A 77 14.89 -36.34 -17.29
N VAL A 78 15.75 -36.29 -16.27
CA VAL A 78 16.09 -37.47 -15.47
C VAL A 78 15.20 -37.61 -14.25
N ILE A 79 14.71 -36.50 -13.68
CA ILE A 79 13.88 -36.55 -12.47
C ILE A 79 12.44 -36.14 -12.79
N ILE A 80 12.20 -34.87 -13.11
CA ILE A 80 10.85 -34.29 -13.13
C ILE A 80 9.93 -35.00 -14.13
N ASP A 81 10.37 -35.19 -15.37
CA ASP A 81 9.54 -35.83 -16.40
C ASP A 81 9.20 -37.30 -16.07
N ARG A 82 10.01 -37.97 -15.24
CA ARG A 82 9.79 -39.36 -14.84
C ARG A 82 8.73 -39.52 -13.75
N VAL A 83 8.46 -38.44 -13.01
CA VAL A 83 7.51 -38.42 -11.89
C VAL A 83 6.39 -37.40 -12.09
N ALA A 84 6.26 -36.85 -13.30
CA ALA A 84 5.29 -35.81 -13.63
C ALA A 84 3.84 -36.23 -13.38
N ASP A 85 3.52 -37.52 -13.58
CA ASP A 85 2.17 -38.07 -13.34
C ASP A 85 1.90 -38.37 -11.84
N ASP A 86 2.92 -38.26 -10.97
CA ASP A 86 2.82 -38.62 -9.57
C ASP A 86 2.58 -37.41 -8.64
N TYR A 87 2.86 -36.18 -9.10
CA TYR A 87 2.85 -34.97 -8.28
C TYR A 87 2.13 -33.79 -8.95
N ASP A 88 1.25 -33.12 -8.20
CA ASP A 88 0.61 -31.88 -8.64
C ASP A 88 1.59 -30.68 -8.62
N PHE A 89 2.48 -30.65 -7.63
CA PHE A 89 3.50 -29.61 -7.47
C PHE A 89 4.86 -30.23 -7.15
N ILE A 90 5.91 -29.72 -7.80
CA ILE A 90 7.31 -30.06 -7.51
C ILE A 90 8.01 -28.77 -7.10
N LEU A 91 8.43 -28.69 -5.85
CA LEU A 91 9.19 -27.54 -5.33
C LEU A 91 10.69 -27.85 -5.43
N ILE A 92 11.44 -26.90 -5.98
CA ILE A 92 12.90 -27.00 -6.14
C ILE A 92 13.55 -26.00 -5.17
N ASP A 93 14.35 -26.52 -4.23
CA ASP A 93 15.10 -25.72 -3.26
C ASP A 93 16.59 -25.79 -3.60
N THR A 94 17.17 -24.66 -4.00
CA THR A 94 18.60 -24.55 -4.34
C THR A 94 19.26 -23.45 -3.51
N GLY A 95 20.56 -23.60 -3.28
CA GLY A 95 21.37 -22.50 -2.73
C GLY A 95 21.33 -21.25 -3.64
N PRO A 96 21.63 -20.07 -3.10
CA PRO A 96 21.64 -18.82 -3.87
C PRO A 96 22.89 -18.66 -4.75
N HIS A 97 23.70 -19.72 -4.88
CA HIS A 97 24.95 -19.71 -5.64
C HIS A 97 24.64 -19.84 -7.13
N LEU A 98 25.39 -19.09 -7.94
CA LEU A 98 25.32 -19.24 -9.39
C LEU A 98 26.08 -20.52 -9.77
N ASP A 99 25.41 -21.65 -9.65
CA ASP A 99 25.95 -22.98 -9.90
C ASP A 99 25.05 -23.76 -10.87
N PRO A 100 25.49 -24.95 -11.33
CA PRO A 100 24.70 -25.76 -12.26
C PRO A 100 23.36 -26.23 -11.70
N PHE A 101 23.20 -26.33 -10.38
CA PHE A 101 21.94 -26.74 -9.77
C PHE A 101 20.89 -25.64 -9.87
N LEU A 102 21.28 -24.38 -9.62
CA LEU A 102 20.39 -23.24 -9.84
C LEU A 102 19.94 -23.15 -11.30
N LEU A 103 20.86 -23.33 -12.26
CA LEU A 103 20.52 -23.29 -13.69
C LEU A 103 19.59 -24.44 -14.11
N ASN A 104 19.81 -25.66 -13.60
CA ASN A 104 18.88 -26.77 -13.80
C ASN A 104 17.50 -26.47 -13.20
N GLY A 105 17.47 -25.86 -12.00
CA GLY A 105 16.24 -25.44 -11.35
C GLY A 105 15.45 -24.43 -12.21
N LEU A 106 16.12 -23.40 -12.71
CA LEU A 106 15.51 -22.39 -13.58
C LEU A 106 15.03 -22.96 -14.92
N ALA A 107 15.82 -23.85 -15.54
CA ALA A 107 15.44 -24.50 -16.79
C ALA A 107 14.19 -25.38 -16.65
N ALA A 108 14.03 -26.02 -15.49
CA ALA A 108 12.94 -26.95 -15.25
C ALA A 108 11.64 -26.32 -14.71
N SER A 109 11.72 -25.14 -14.10
CA SER A 109 10.62 -24.51 -13.35
C SER A 109 9.66 -23.70 -14.23
N ASP A 110 8.35 -23.85 -13.98
CA ASP A 110 7.31 -23.02 -14.62
C ASP A 110 7.06 -21.69 -13.84
N LEU A 111 7.39 -21.66 -12.54
CA LEU A 111 7.15 -20.53 -11.64
C LEU A 111 8.31 -20.34 -10.65
N ILE A 112 8.70 -19.09 -10.38
CA ILE A 112 9.70 -18.75 -9.34
C ILE A 112 9.05 -18.07 -8.13
N LEU A 113 9.33 -18.57 -6.93
CA LEU A 113 8.93 -17.95 -5.66
C LEU A 113 10.14 -17.26 -5.01
N THR A 114 10.08 -15.94 -4.82
CA THR A 114 11.20 -15.16 -4.25
C THR A 114 10.87 -14.63 -2.85
N PRO A 115 11.33 -15.30 -1.78
CA PRO A 115 11.23 -14.78 -0.43
C PRO A 115 12.10 -13.52 -0.28
N THR A 116 11.53 -12.44 0.24
CA THR A 116 12.17 -11.13 0.32
C THR A 116 12.29 -10.69 1.78
N PRO A 117 13.46 -10.82 2.39
CA PRO A 117 13.67 -10.38 3.77
C PRO A 117 13.64 -8.84 3.85
N PRO A 118 13.07 -8.25 4.92
CA PRO A 118 12.92 -6.81 5.06
C PRO A 118 14.16 -6.09 5.58
N ALA A 119 15.13 -6.80 6.17
CA ALA A 119 16.37 -6.19 6.63
C ALA A 119 17.13 -5.62 5.42
N GLN A 120 17.53 -4.34 5.46
CA GLN A 120 18.03 -3.62 4.28
C GLN A 120 19.17 -4.34 3.53
N VAL A 121 20.10 -4.96 4.25
CA VAL A 121 21.24 -5.67 3.65
C VAL A 121 20.79 -6.93 2.91
N ASP A 122 19.85 -7.67 3.49
CA ASP A 122 19.28 -8.89 2.91
C ASP A 122 18.32 -8.55 1.75
N PHE A 123 17.54 -7.48 1.89
CA PHE A 123 16.70 -6.93 0.85
C PHE A 123 17.53 -6.55 -0.39
N HIS A 124 18.61 -5.80 -0.19
CA HIS A 124 19.54 -5.43 -1.27
C HIS A 124 20.18 -6.64 -1.94
N SER A 125 20.49 -7.69 -1.17
CA SER A 125 21.01 -8.95 -1.70
C SER A 125 19.98 -9.66 -2.58
N THR A 126 18.71 -9.64 -2.19
CA THR A 126 17.60 -10.19 -2.98
C THR A 126 17.42 -9.40 -4.28
N LEU A 127 17.48 -8.07 -4.24
CA LEU A 127 17.41 -7.24 -5.45
C LEU A 127 18.55 -7.54 -6.42
N LYS A 128 19.78 -7.72 -5.92
CA LYS A 128 20.91 -8.11 -6.76
C LYS A 128 20.71 -9.47 -7.43
N TYR A 129 20.13 -10.44 -6.71
CA TYR A 129 19.79 -11.74 -7.28
C TYR A 129 18.78 -11.58 -8.42
N LEU A 130 17.69 -10.82 -8.21
CA LEU A 130 16.69 -10.56 -9.24
C LEU A 130 17.27 -9.88 -10.48
N THR A 131 18.17 -8.90 -10.31
CA THR A 131 18.84 -8.22 -11.43
C THR A 131 19.73 -9.17 -12.24
N ARG A 132 20.16 -10.30 -11.68
CA ARG A 132 20.97 -11.32 -12.38
C ARG A 132 20.15 -12.41 -13.05
N LEU A 133 18.86 -12.56 -12.71
CA LEU A 133 17.99 -13.57 -13.34
C LEU A 133 17.99 -13.50 -14.87
N PRO A 134 17.90 -12.31 -15.52
CA PRO A 134 17.94 -12.23 -16.98
C PRO A 134 19.23 -12.84 -17.57
N GLU A 135 20.39 -12.55 -16.97
CA GLU A 135 21.68 -13.10 -17.42
C GLU A 135 21.72 -14.65 -17.28
N MET A 136 21.11 -15.19 -16.23
CA MET A 136 20.99 -16.64 -16.05
C MET A 136 20.09 -17.28 -17.11
N LEU A 137 18.96 -16.64 -17.44
CA LEU A 137 18.04 -17.12 -18.49
C LEU A 137 18.69 -17.02 -19.88
N GLU A 138 19.39 -15.92 -20.17
CA GLU A 138 20.18 -15.76 -21.42
C GLU A 138 21.25 -16.85 -21.55
N THR A 139 21.86 -17.28 -20.44
CA THR A 139 22.83 -18.38 -20.44
C THR A 139 22.18 -19.70 -20.86
N LEU A 140 20.96 -19.98 -20.39
CA LEU A 140 20.20 -21.17 -20.82
C LEU A 140 19.84 -21.10 -22.31
N GLU A 141 19.39 -19.94 -22.79
CA GLU A 141 19.06 -19.74 -24.21
C GLU A 141 20.28 -19.92 -25.13
N GLN A 142 21.45 -19.45 -24.71
CA GLN A 142 22.72 -19.62 -25.45
C GLN A 142 23.13 -21.09 -25.56
N GLU A 143 22.77 -21.90 -24.57
CA GLU A 143 22.97 -23.35 -24.55
C GLU A 143 21.84 -24.10 -25.29
N GLY A 144 20.91 -23.38 -25.92
CA GLY A 144 19.82 -23.93 -26.73
C GLY A 144 18.62 -24.44 -25.92
N ILE A 145 18.49 -23.99 -24.67
CA ILE A 145 17.39 -24.36 -23.79
C ILE A 145 16.39 -23.22 -23.73
N GLU A 146 15.12 -23.50 -24.03
CA GLU A 146 14.03 -22.56 -23.85
C GLU A 146 13.56 -22.58 -22.38
N PRO A 147 13.73 -21.49 -21.61
CA PRO A 147 13.27 -21.47 -20.23
C PRO A 147 11.75 -21.59 -20.14
N ARG A 148 11.27 -22.42 -19.22
CA ARG A 148 9.83 -22.65 -19.00
C ARG A 148 9.15 -21.60 -18.12
N LEU A 149 9.95 -20.71 -17.55
CA LEU A 149 9.51 -19.78 -16.52
C LEU A 149 8.43 -18.83 -17.07
N SER A 150 7.20 -19.02 -16.61
CA SER A 150 6.02 -18.28 -17.07
C SER A 150 5.50 -17.27 -16.04
N ALA A 151 5.84 -17.48 -14.76
CA ALA A 151 5.42 -16.62 -13.67
C ALA A 151 6.54 -16.40 -12.65
N SER A 152 6.50 -15.25 -11.99
CA SER A 152 7.32 -14.95 -10.80
C SER A 152 6.43 -14.42 -9.70
N ILE A 153 6.71 -14.84 -8.46
CA ILE A 153 5.97 -14.41 -7.27
C ILE A 153 6.98 -14.02 -6.19
N GLY A 154 7.06 -12.73 -5.89
CA GLY A 154 7.78 -12.21 -4.72
C GLY A 154 6.90 -12.20 -3.47
N PHE A 155 7.48 -12.34 -2.29
CA PHE A 155 6.74 -12.10 -1.05
C PHE A 155 7.66 -11.64 0.07
N MET A 156 7.12 -10.88 1.02
CA MET A 156 7.90 -10.45 2.17
C MET A 156 8.01 -11.58 3.21
N SER A 157 9.22 -11.89 3.65
CA SER A 157 9.49 -12.93 4.66
C SER A 157 9.99 -12.32 5.98
N LYS A 158 9.75 -12.95 7.13
CA LYS A 158 10.21 -12.48 8.44
C LYS A 158 9.84 -11.01 8.73
N MET A 159 8.65 -10.58 8.30
CA MET A 159 8.17 -9.21 8.49
C MET A 159 7.91 -8.87 9.97
N THR A 160 8.16 -7.62 10.35
CA THR A 160 7.83 -7.08 11.69
C THR A 160 7.19 -5.71 11.53
N GLY A 161 6.61 -5.16 12.61
CA GLY A 161 6.02 -3.82 12.61
C GLY A 161 7.03 -2.66 12.64
N LYS A 162 8.32 -2.91 12.39
CA LYS A 162 9.34 -1.85 12.38
C LYS A 162 9.18 -0.93 11.16
N PRO A 163 9.38 0.39 11.29
CA PRO A 163 9.29 1.33 10.17
C PRO A 163 10.17 0.92 8.97
N ASP A 164 11.41 0.52 9.22
CA ASP A 164 12.35 0.14 8.14
C ASP A 164 11.85 -1.08 7.34
N HIS A 165 11.12 -2.00 7.98
CA HIS A 165 10.52 -3.14 7.29
C HIS A 165 9.38 -2.70 6.37
N GLN A 166 8.61 -1.69 6.78
CA GLN A 166 7.54 -1.11 5.95
C GLN A 166 8.12 -0.36 4.73
N VAL A 167 9.29 0.26 4.89
CA VAL A 167 10.04 0.86 3.77
C VAL A 167 10.46 -0.23 2.79
N SER A 168 11.11 -1.30 3.26
CA SER A 168 11.51 -2.42 2.39
C SER A 168 10.32 -3.09 1.69
N HIS A 169 9.18 -3.22 2.37
CA HIS A 169 7.95 -3.72 1.75
C HIS A 169 7.41 -2.79 0.66
N SER A 170 7.47 -1.48 0.87
CA SER A 170 7.09 -0.50 -0.16
C SER A 170 8.00 -0.60 -1.38
N LEU A 171 9.31 -0.73 -1.17
CA LEU A 171 10.28 -0.95 -2.25
C LEU A 171 10.08 -2.30 -2.96
N ALA A 172 9.77 -3.36 -2.21
CA ALA A 172 9.46 -4.66 -2.79
C ALA A 172 8.24 -4.59 -3.72
N ARG A 173 7.22 -3.80 -3.36
CA ARG A 173 6.07 -3.53 -4.24
C ARG A 173 6.46 -2.78 -5.51
N GLU A 174 7.46 -1.90 -5.45
CA GLU A 174 7.98 -1.22 -6.65
C GLU A 174 8.73 -2.19 -7.57
N VAL A 175 9.49 -3.14 -6.99
CA VAL A 175 10.33 -4.08 -7.75
C VAL A 175 9.51 -5.21 -8.33
N TYR A 176 8.73 -5.92 -7.51
CA TYR A 176 7.91 -7.04 -7.96
C TYR A 176 6.65 -6.57 -8.66
N THR A 177 6.23 -5.31 -8.50
CA THR A 177 5.02 -4.76 -9.10
C THR A 177 3.78 -5.63 -8.78
N SER A 178 3.19 -6.32 -9.76
CA SER A 178 2.07 -7.24 -9.56
C SER A 178 2.41 -8.63 -9.07
N ASN A 179 3.68 -8.95 -9.04
CA ASN A 179 4.15 -10.28 -8.73
C ASN A 179 4.39 -10.43 -7.23
N ILE A 180 4.15 -9.39 -6.42
CA ILE A 180 4.24 -9.52 -4.96
C ILE A 180 2.96 -10.10 -4.36
N LEU A 181 3.07 -11.05 -3.44
CA LEU A 181 1.94 -11.48 -2.62
C LEU A 181 1.54 -10.39 -1.62
N ASP A 182 0.24 -10.19 -1.49
CA ASP A 182 -0.34 -9.30 -0.48
C ASP A 182 -0.13 -9.81 0.95
N SER A 183 0.01 -11.14 1.08
CA SER A 183 0.33 -11.80 2.34
C SER A 183 1.84 -11.86 2.54
N ALA A 184 2.29 -11.53 3.75
CA ALA A 184 3.68 -11.61 4.15
C ALA A 184 3.84 -12.66 5.25
N LEU A 185 4.94 -13.40 5.23
CA LEU A 185 5.26 -14.32 6.32
C LEU A 185 5.86 -13.53 7.50
N PRO A 186 5.19 -13.45 8.65
CA PRO A 186 5.68 -12.65 9.77
C PRO A 186 6.85 -13.33 10.48
N ARG A 187 7.69 -12.53 11.14
CA ARG A 187 8.67 -13.06 12.09
C ARG A 187 7.96 -13.38 13.41
N LEU A 188 7.88 -14.66 13.75
CA LEU A 188 7.26 -15.16 14.98
C LEU A 188 8.18 -16.20 15.64
N ASP A 189 8.20 -16.19 16.98
CA ASP A 189 8.96 -17.16 17.79
C ASP A 189 8.61 -18.62 17.45
N GLY A 190 7.36 -18.87 17.05
CA GLY A 190 6.89 -20.17 16.56
C GLY A 190 7.75 -20.77 15.45
N PHE A 191 8.07 -19.95 14.44
CA PHE A 191 8.92 -20.37 13.32
C PHE A 191 10.36 -20.57 13.76
N GLU A 192 10.89 -19.70 14.62
CA GLU A 192 12.29 -19.79 15.10
C GLU A 192 12.52 -21.08 15.89
N ARG A 193 11.61 -21.41 16.82
CA ARG A 193 11.72 -22.62 17.66
C ARG A 193 11.54 -23.92 16.89
N CYS A 194 10.62 -23.98 15.94
CA CYS A 194 10.50 -25.16 15.08
C CYS A 194 11.76 -25.33 14.22
N GLY A 195 12.37 -24.22 13.77
CA GLY A 195 13.65 -24.25 13.07
C GLY A 195 14.80 -24.83 13.89
N GLU A 196 14.86 -24.52 15.20
CA GLU A 196 15.88 -25.06 16.12
C GLU A 196 15.80 -26.59 16.28
N THR A 197 14.59 -27.16 16.18
CA THR A 197 14.36 -28.62 16.29
C THR A 197 14.26 -29.32 14.95
N PHE A 198 14.46 -28.60 13.83
CA PHE A 198 14.23 -29.09 12.47
C PHE A 198 12.81 -29.62 12.25
N ASP A 199 11.83 -29.12 13.00
CA ASP A 199 10.41 -29.37 12.77
C ASP A 199 9.82 -28.32 11.81
N THR A 200 8.74 -28.67 11.13
CA THR A 200 7.87 -27.67 10.48
C THR A 200 6.83 -27.17 11.48
N ILE A 201 6.28 -25.96 11.27
CA ILE A 201 5.16 -25.49 12.11
C ILE A 201 3.91 -26.37 11.97
N ILE A 202 3.77 -27.13 10.88
CA ILE A 202 2.65 -28.07 10.65
C ILE A 202 2.86 -29.33 11.47
N SER A 203 4.07 -29.90 11.41
CA SER A 203 4.39 -31.19 12.00
C SER A 203 4.72 -31.15 13.49
N ALA A 204 5.16 -30.00 14.01
CA ALA A 204 5.56 -29.86 15.41
C ALA A 204 4.46 -30.33 16.37
N ASN A 205 4.72 -31.29 17.26
CA ASN A 205 3.71 -31.74 18.22
C ASN A 205 3.57 -30.70 19.34
N PRO A 206 2.36 -30.11 19.57
CA PRO A 206 2.16 -29.12 20.64
C PRO A 206 2.54 -29.63 22.04
N ALA A 207 2.47 -30.94 22.28
CA ALA A 207 2.83 -31.53 23.57
C ALA A 207 4.34 -31.55 23.84
N SER A 208 5.17 -31.57 22.79
CA SER A 208 6.64 -31.63 22.89
C SER A 208 7.32 -30.35 22.41
N TYR A 209 6.55 -29.33 22.03
CA TYR A 209 7.07 -28.07 21.51
C TYR A 209 7.78 -27.27 22.62
N PRO A 210 9.05 -26.86 22.44
CA PRO A 210 9.87 -26.23 23.49
C PRO A 210 9.51 -24.74 23.76
N GLY A 211 8.39 -24.25 23.24
CA GLY A 211 7.90 -22.88 23.43
C GLY A 211 6.44 -22.83 23.90
N SER A 212 5.81 -21.65 23.83
CA SER A 212 4.39 -21.54 24.21
C SER A 212 3.47 -22.09 23.13
N ASN A 213 2.42 -22.80 23.54
CA ASN A 213 1.39 -23.30 22.62
C ASN A 213 0.70 -22.18 21.84
N ASP A 214 0.56 -20.99 22.44
CA ASP A 214 0.00 -19.82 21.77
C ASP A 214 0.90 -19.31 20.64
N ALA A 215 2.23 -19.33 20.83
CA ALA A 215 3.18 -18.95 19.79
C ALA A 215 3.16 -19.94 18.62
N LEU A 216 3.09 -21.24 18.91
CA LEU A 216 2.95 -22.28 17.87
C LEU A 216 1.62 -22.13 17.11
N LYS A 217 0.51 -21.94 17.83
CA LYS A 217 -0.81 -21.74 17.23
C LYS A 217 -0.85 -20.51 16.32
N LYS A 218 -0.29 -19.38 16.78
CA LYS A 218 -0.23 -18.15 15.99
C LYS A 218 0.62 -18.35 14.73
N ALA A 219 1.78 -18.98 14.83
CA ALA A 219 2.63 -19.24 13.67
C ALA A 219 1.96 -20.17 12.64
N ARG A 220 1.20 -21.18 13.10
CA ARG A 220 0.38 -22.02 12.22
C ARG A 220 -0.67 -21.23 11.45
N THR A 221 -1.47 -20.42 12.14
CA THR A 221 -2.52 -19.62 11.49
C THR A 221 -1.94 -18.67 10.44
N GLU A 222 -0.82 -18.00 10.73
CA GLU A 222 -0.17 -17.11 9.76
C GLU A 222 0.45 -17.90 8.59
N ALA A 223 1.00 -19.10 8.84
CA ALA A 223 1.47 -19.97 7.77
C ALA A 223 0.33 -20.45 6.86
N GLU A 224 -0.81 -20.86 7.43
CA GLU A 224 -2.00 -21.27 6.67
C GLU A 224 -2.53 -20.15 5.78
N HIS A 225 -2.62 -18.92 6.31
CA HIS A 225 -3.01 -17.75 5.53
C HIS A 225 -2.05 -17.47 4.38
N PHE A 226 -0.74 -17.56 4.65
CA PHE A 226 0.29 -17.38 3.62
C PHE A 226 0.20 -18.48 2.54
N THR A 227 0.10 -19.74 2.94
CA THR A 227 -0.03 -20.88 2.01
C THR A 227 -1.25 -20.74 1.12
N LYS A 228 -2.40 -20.34 1.69
CA LYS A 228 -3.60 -20.07 0.89
C LYS A 228 -3.37 -18.95 -0.13
N ALA A 229 -2.71 -17.87 0.27
CA ALA A 229 -2.41 -16.76 -0.65
C ALA A 229 -1.50 -17.17 -1.81
N VAL A 230 -0.51 -18.03 -1.55
CA VAL A 230 0.34 -18.62 -2.60
C VAL A 230 -0.50 -19.46 -3.56
N PHE A 231 -1.35 -20.35 -3.04
CA PHE A 231 -2.19 -21.23 -3.85
C PHE A 231 -3.18 -20.44 -4.72
N ASP A 232 -3.89 -19.48 -4.12
CA ASP A 232 -4.83 -18.60 -4.82
C ASP A 232 -4.14 -17.85 -5.97
N ARG A 233 -2.86 -17.50 -5.81
CA ARG A 233 -2.08 -16.80 -6.84
C ARG A 233 -1.71 -17.73 -7.99
N ILE A 234 -1.26 -18.95 -7.68
CA ILE A 234 -0.93 -19.96 -8.69
C ILE A 234 -2.16 -20.30 -9.54
N ASP A 235 -3.32 -20.47 -8.90
CA ASP A 235 -4.59 -20.72 -9.61
C ASP A 235 -4.98 -19.57 -10.54
N LEU A 236 -4.73 -18.32 -10.13
CA LEU A 236 -5.02 -17.12 -10.91
C LEU A 236 -4.18 -17.05 -12.19
N ASP A 237 -2.89 -17.35 -12.08
CA ASP A 237 -1.98 -17.34 -13.22
C ASP A 237 -2.31 -18.50 -14.21
N ASN A 238 -2.92 -19.59 -13.72
CA ASN A 238 -3.35 -20.72 -14.55
C ASN A 238 -4.72 -20.54 -15.28
N GLN A 239 -5.58 -19.60 -14.88
CA GLN A 239 -6.98 -19.48 -15.39
C GLN A 239 -7.23 -18.44 -16.49
N GLY A 240 -6.21 -17.87 -17.13
CA GLY A 240 -6.40 -17.04 -18.32
C GLY A 240 -7.19 -15.72 -18.13
N GLY A 241 -7.18 -15.14 -16.93
CA GLY A 241 -7.76 -13.82 -16.65
C GLY A 241 -9.23 -13.79 -16.21
N GLU A 242 -9.81 -14.94 -15.85
CA GLU A 242 -11.11 -15.02 -15.18
C GLU A 242 -10.93 -15.16 -13.65
N LYS A 243 -11.79 -14.51 -12.86
CA LYS A 243 -11.76 -14.60 -11.40
C LYS A 243 -13.17 -14.67 -10.83
N VAL A 244 -13.44 -15.63 -9.95
CA VAL A 244 -14.73 -15.74 -9.25
C VAL A 244 -14.57 -15.21 -7.82
N PHE A 245 -15.41 -14.25 -7.44
CA PHE A 245 -15.48 -13.75 -6.07
C PHE A 245 -16.76 -14.23 -5.39
N THR A 246 -16.64 -14.70 -4.15
CA THR A 246 -17.78 -14.96 -3.28
C THR A 246 -18.16 -13.65 -2.58
N LEU A 247 -19.38 -13.16 -2.84
CA LEU A 247 -19.93 -11.96 -2.25
C LEU A 247 -20.41 -12.20 -0.82
N LYS A 248 -20.61 -11.13 -0.04
CA LYS A 248 -21.11 -11.20 1.35
C LYS A 248 -22.47 -11.89 1.43
N SER A 249 -23.31 -11.72 0.43
CA SER A 249 -24.58 -12.44 0.29
C SER A 249 -24.45 -13.95 0.06
N GLY A 250 -23.23 -14.48 -0.11
CA GLY A 250 -22.94 -15.88 -0.43
C GLY A 250 -23.07 -16.21 -1.92
N LYS A 251 -23.50 -15.26 -2.75
CA LYS A 251 -23.51 -15.41 -4.21
C LYS A 251 -22.09 -15.38 -4.76
N GLN A 252 -21.85 -16.14 -5.82
CA GLN A 252 -20.60 -16.05 -6.58
C GLN A 252 -20.81 -15.11 -7.77
N ALA A 253 -19.85 -14.22 -7.99
CA ALA A 253 -19.82 -13.33 -9.14
C ALA A 253 -18.53 -13.58 -9.94
N LYS A 254 -18.69 -13.81 -11.23
CA LYS A 254 -17.60 -14.05 -12.18
C LYS A 254 -17.13 -12.72 -12.75
N PHE A 255 -15.81 -12.52 -12.73
CA PHE A 255 -15.13 -11.37 -13.29
C PHE A 255 -14.26 -11.80 -14.45
N THR A 256 -14.27 -10.99 -15.49
CA THR A 256 -13.51 -11.21 -16.74
C THR A 256 -12.64 -10.01 -17.02
N LEU A 257 -11.40 -10.25 -17.42
CA LEU A 257 -10.47 -9.19 -17.76
C LEU A 257 -10.94 -8.46 -19.03
N LYS A 258 -11.09 -7.14 -18.94
CA LYS A 258 -11.38 -6.24 -20.07
C LYS A 258 -10.33 -5.14 -20.15
N THR A 259 -9.89 -4.83 -21.36
CA THR A 259 -8.98 -3.72 -21.63
C THR A 259 -9.76 -2.58 -22.29
N ILE A 260 -9.68 -1.38 -21.72
CA ILE A 260 -10.35 -0.16 -22.21
C ILE A 260 -9.28 0.76 -22.80
N VAL A 261 -9.50 1.20 -24.03
CA VAL A 261 -8.56 2.10 -24.73
C VAL A 261 -8.57 3.47 -24.06
N SER A 262 -7.40 4.11 -23.98
CA SER A 262 -7.18 5.38 -23.25
C SER A 262 -8.24 6.45 -23.52
N ASP A 263 -8.58 6.69 -24.79
CA ASP A 263 -9.55 7.70 -25.22
C ASP A 263 -10.99 7.41 -24.75
N GLU A 264 -11.29 6.16 -24.42
CA GLU A 264 -12.62 5.71 -24.01
C GLU A 264 -12.77 5.57 -22.50
N ILE A 265 -11.68 5.68 -21.71
CA ILE A 265 -11.71 5.43 -20.26
C ILE A 265 -12.74 6.33 -19.57
N GLU A 266 -12.72 7.63 -19.86
CA GLU A 266 -13.65 8.57 -19.22
C GLU A 266 -15.12 8.31 -19.57
N GLN A 267 -15.37 7.88 -20.81
CA GLN A 267 -16.72 7.59 -21.31
C GLN A 267 -17.24 6.26 -20.77
N LYS A 268 -16.42 5.21 -20.81
CA LYS A 268 -16.82 3.84 -20.44
C LYS A 268 -16.72 3.54 -18.96
N THR A 269 -16.00 4.34 -18.17
CA THR A 269 -15.82 4.06 -16.74
C THR A 269 -16.17 5.26 -15.85
N PHE A 270 -16.65 4.98 -14.64
CA PHE A 270 -16.89 5.99 -13.60
C PHE A 270 -16.55 5.45 -12.21
N VAL A 271 -16.42 6.35 -11.24
CA VAL A 271 -16.17 6.00 -9.83
C VAL A 271 -17.31 6.58 -9.01
N ASP A 272 -18.00 5.74 -8.24
CA ASP A 272 -18.98 6.18 -7.24
C ASP A 272 -18.30 6.38 -5.88
N PRO A 273 -18.20 7.62 -5.35
CA PRO A 273 -17.61 7.89 -4.05
C PRO A 273 -18.31 7.17 -2.89
N ALA A 274 -19.61 6.85 -3.03
CA ALA A 274 -20.38 6.15 -2.01
C ALA A 274 -20.07 4.65 -1.94
N VAL A 275 -19.34 4.10 -2.93
CA VAL A 275 -18.94 2.69 -3.00
C VAL A 275 -17.43 2.54 -2.87
N ASN A 276 -16.66 3.26 -3.70
CA ASN A 276 -15.20 3.22 -3.68
C ASN A 276 -14.60 4.01 -2.49
N GLY A 277 -15.37 4.90 -1.85
CA GLY A 277 -14.95 5.66 -0.67
C GLY A 277 -13.87 6.72 -0.92
N ARG A 278 -13.47 6.94 -2.19
CA ARG A 278 -12.35 7.82 -2.56
C ARG A 278 -12.84 9.14 -3.14
N ASP A 279 -12.35 10.25 -2.58
CA ASP A 279 -12.61 11.59 -3.11
C ASP A 279 -11.82 11.81 -4.41
N GLN A 280 -12.53 11.86 -5.53
CA GLN A 280 -11.92 12.03 -6.85
C GLN A 280 -11.22 13.39 -7.02
N ARG A 281 -11.55 14.40 -6.20
CA ARG A 281 -10.92 15.72 -6.25
C ARG A 281 -9.44 15.70 -5.83
N ASN A 282 -9.02 14.69 -5.08
CA ASN A 282 -7.66 14.56 -4.57
C ASN A 282 -6.76 13.71 -5.48
N VAL A 283 -7.27 13.24 -6.62
CA VAL A 283 -6.53 12.41 -7.57
C VAL A 283 -6.00 13.30 -8.71
N THR A 284 -4.91 14.02 -8.42
CA THR A 284 -4.19 14.90 -9.37
C THR A 284 -3.03 14.15 -10.06
N PRO A 285 -2.47 14.68 -11.16
CA PRO A 285 -1.28 14.12 -11.80
C PRO A 285 -0.10 13.89 -10.84
N GLU A 286 0.12 14.81 -9.91
CA GLU A 286 1.17 14.72 -8.88
C GLU A 286 0.87 13.59 -7.90
N SER A 287 -0.39 13.44 -7.48
CA SER A 287 -0.82 12.40 -6.53
C SER A 287 -0.70 10.97 -7.08
N VAL A 288 -0.66 10.79 -8.40
CA VAL A 288 -0.49 9.49 -9.05
C VAL A 288 0.86 9.35 -9.75
N SER A 289 1.74 10.35 -9.66
CA SER A 289 3.07 10.34 -10.28
C SER A 289 3.91 9.10 -9.90
N ASP A 290 3.70 8.60 -8.68
CA ASP A 290 4.29 7.38 -8.14
C ASP A 290 3.86 6.08 -8.86
N ILE A 291 2.77 6.09 -9.63
CA ILE A 291 2.28 4.96 -10.44
C ILE A 291 2.15 5.30 -11.93
N THR A 292 2.23 6.58 -12.33
CA THR A 292 2.11 6.99 -13.73
C THR A 292 3.17 6.34 -14.61
N ARG A 293 4.43 6.28 -14.15
CA ARG A 293 5.53 5.66 -14.90
C ARG A 293 5.29 4.18 -15.18
N THR A 294 4.76 3.44 -14.19
CA THR A 294 4.49 2.01 -14.34
C THR A 294 3.28 1.76 -15.23
N ILE A 295 2.23 2.57 -15.10
CA ILE A 295 1.02 2.51 -15.94
C ILE A 295 1.34 2.69 -17.44
N THR A 296 2.25 3.61 -17.79
CA THR A 296 2.68 3.82 -19.19
C THR A 296 3.47 2.66 -19.76
N LEU A 297 4.17 1.90 -18.91
CA LEU A 297 4.88 0.69 -19.33
C LEU A 297 3.90 -0.48 -19.46
N GLN A 298 3.14 -0.76 -18.40
CA GLN A 298 2.17 -1.85 -18.35
C GLN A 298 1.27 -1.72 -17.11
N GLN A 299 -0.03 -1.96 -17.27
CA GLN A 299 -0.93 -2.08 -16.12
C GLN A 299 -0.84 -3.50 -15.53
N PHE A 300 -0.01 -3.66 -14.51
CA PHE A 300 0.32 -4.97 -13.94
C PHE A 300 -0.82 -5.68 -13.19
N PHE A 301 -1.79 -4.93 -12.67
CA PHE A 301 -3.02 -5.48 -12.11
C PHE A 301 -4.24 -4.82 -12.74
N PRO A 302 -5.25 -5.59 -13.15
CA PRO A 302 -6.51 -5.01 -13.53
C PRO A 302 -7.18 -4.34 -12.34
N ALA A 303 -7.81 -3.20 -12.58
CA ALA A 303 -8.78 -2.64 -11.65
C ALA A 303 -9.94 -3.63 -11.48
N ILE A 304 -10.85 -3.37 -10.55
CA ILE A 304 -12.04 -4.21 -10.37
C ILE A 304 -13.27 -3.33 -10.53
N GLY A 305 -14.22 -3.80 -11.32
CA GLY A 305 -15.44 -3.07 -11.57
C GLY A 305 -16.64 -3.97 -11.81
N ARG A 306 -17.81 -3.34 -11.79
CA ARG A 306 -19.08 -3.98 -12.19
C ARG A 306 -19.72 -3.22 -13.33
N ALA A 307 -20.41 -3.93 -14.21
CA ALA A 307 -21.21 -3.31 -15.24
C ALA A 307 -22.45 -2.64 -14.61
N VAL A 308 -22.66 -1.35 -14.92
CA VAL A 308 -23.85 -0.57 -14.54
C VAL A 308 -24.37 0.12 -15.79
N GLY A 309 -25.37 -0.50 -16.43
CA GLY A 309 -25.83 -0.09 -17.75
C GLY A 309 -24.72 -0.27 -18.80
N GLU A 310 -24.43 0.76 -19.58
CA GLU A 310 -23.39 0.73 -20.62
C GLU A 310 -21.99 1.12 -20.10
N ARG A 311 -21.86 1.44 -18.82
CA ARG A 311 -20.60 1.90 -18.20
C ARG A 311 -20.15 0.94 -17.11
N ILE A 312 -18.86 0.99 -16.80
CA ILE A 312 -18.23 0.19 -15.75
C ILE A 312 -18.01 1.09 -14.53
N GLU A 313 -18.62 0.70 -13.41
CA GLU A 313 -18.32 1.29 -12.11
C GLU A 313 -17.03 0.68 -11.57
N VAL A 314 -16.02 1.51 -11.32
CA VAL A 314 -14.74 1.08 -10.76
C VAL A 314 -14.86 0.96 -9.24
N LEU A 315 -14.86 -0.29 -8.76
CA LEU A 315 -14.93 -0.67 -7.36
C LEU A 315 -13.58 -0.57 -6.66
N ASP A 316 -12.48 -0.95 -7.34
CA ASP A 316 -11.09 -0.76 -6.91
C ASP A 316 -10.21 -0.30 -8.08
N GLY A 317 -9.17 0.48 -7.81
CA GLY A 317 -8.24 0.96 -8.83
C GLY A 317 -8.55 2.35 -9.40
N SER A 318 -9.25 3.22 -8.67
CA SER A 318 -9.55 4.59 -9.10
C SER A 318 -8.31 5.46 -9.35
N ARG A 319 -7.20 5.27 -8.61
CA ARG A 319 -5.90 5.90 -8.93
C ARG A 319 -5.30 5.37 -10.22
N ARG A 320 -5.41 4.06 -10.48
CA ARG A 320 -4.91 3.42 -11.71
C ARG A 320 -5.68 3.96 -12.92
N ARG A 321 -7.01 4.04 -12.81
CA ARG A 321 -7.87 4.70 -13.80
C ARG A 321 -7.39 6.12 -14.10
N ALA A 322 -7.17 6.94 -13.07
CA ALA A 322 -6.71 8.32 -13.25
C ALA A 322 -5.30 8.39 -13.87
N ALA A 323 -4.38 7.52 -13.45
CA ALA A 323 -3.04 7.44 -14.03
C ALA A 323 -3.09 7.04 -15.52
N CYS A 324 -3.95 6.11 -15.91
CA CYS A 324 -4.17 5.73 -17.32
C CYS A 324 -4.69 6.92 -18.14
N ILE A 325 -5.65 7.68 -17.59
CA ILE A 325 -6.18 8.90 -18.22
C ILE A 325 -5.06 9.94 -18.41
N PHE A 326 -4.29 10.23 -17.36
CA PHE A 326 -3.25 11.26 -17.43
C PHE A 326 -2.05 10.88 -18.29
N SER A 327 -1.76 9.58 -18.42
CA SER A 327 -0.65 9.08 -19.24
C SER A 327 -1.04 8.70 -20.67
N GLY A 328 -2.34 8.65 -20.99
CA GLY A 328 -2.84 8.15 -22.27
C GLY A 328 -2.67 6.64 -22.46
N SER A 329 -2.55 5.88 -21.36
CA SER A 329 -2.36 4.43 -21.39
C SER A 329 -3.71 3.69 -21.36
N ASN A 330 -3.77 2.48 -21.90
CA ASN A 330 -4.96 1.63 -21.79
C ASN A 330 -5.23 1.27 -20.31
N PHE A 331 -6.49 1.00 -19.99
CA PHE A 331 -6.95 0.65 -18.65
C PHE A 331 -7.49 -0.77 -18.60
N GLU A 332 -6.81 -1.63 -17.86
CA GLU A 332 -7.23 -3.01 -17.63
C GLU A 332 -8.13 -3.12 -16.41
N ILE A 333 -9.23 -3.85 -16.52
CA ILE A 333 -10.22 -3.96 -15.45
C ILE A 333 -10.91 -5.32 -15.51
N LEU A 334 -10.96 -6.01 -14.37
CA LEU A 334 -11.79 -7.18 -14.14
C LEU A 334 -13.22 -6.69 -13.96
N VAL A 335 -14.10 -7.09 -14.89
CA VAL A 335 -15.49 -6.68 -14.90
C VAL A 335 -16.38 -7.88 -14.71
N THR A 336 -17.33 -7.75 -13.78
CA THR A 336 -18.46 -8.67 -13.66
C THR A 336 -19.69 -8.09 -14.35
N GLU A 337 -20.42 -8.97 -15.05
CA GLU A 337 -21.75 -8.70 -15.61
C GLU A 337 -22.86 -9.27 -14.72
N ASP A 338 -22.50 -10.00 -13.66
CA ASP A 338 -23.46 -10.52 -12.69
C ASP A 338 -24.05 -9.39 -11.85
N GLU A 339 -25.32 -9.52 -11.47
CA GLU A 339 -25.97 -8.54 -10.60
C GLU A 339 -25.38 -8.59 -9.18
N ILE A 340 -24.64 -7.53 -8.84
CA ILE A 340 -24.09 -7.31 -7.50
C ILE A 340 -24.90 -6.23 -6.77
N SER A 341 -25.42 -6.56 -5.59
CA SER A 341 -26.11 -5.60 -4.73
C SER A 341 -25.18 -4.45 -4.30
N LEU A 342 -25.73 -3.29 -3.96
CA LEU A 342 -24.91 -2.14 -3.54
C LEU A 342 -24.14 -2.43 -2.22
N GLU A 343 -24.69 -3.27 -1.34
CA GLU A 343 -24.02 -3.73 -0.13
C GLU A 343 -22.87 -4.69 -0.44
N ASP A 344 -23.08 -5.66 -1.34
CA ASP A 344 -22.03 -6.58 -1.78
C ASP A 344 -20.91 -5.85 -2.51
N ALA A 345 -21.24 -4.88 -3.36
CA ALA A 345 -20.25 -4.08 -4.09
C ALA A 345 -19.39 -3.23 -3.16
N ARG A 346 -19.99 -2.63 -2.11
CA ARG A 346 -19.25 -1.92 -1.07
C ARG A 346 -18.33 -2.83 -0.28
N GLN A 347 -18.83 -4.00 0.12
CA GLN A 347 -18.04 -4.96 0.85
C GLN A 347 -16.88 -5.47 -0.01
N LEU A 348 -17.14 -5.81 -1.27
CA LEU A 348 -16.14 -6.26 -2.21
C LEU A 348 -15.06 -5.18 -2.47
N ALA A 349 -15.47 -3.92 -2.63
CA ALA A 349 -14.54 -2.79 -2.74
C ALA A 349 -13.66 -2.64 -1.49
N LYS A 350 -14.22 -2.91 -0.29
CA LYS A 350 -13.47 -2.91 0.97
C LYS A 350 -12.51 -4.09 1.09
N ASP A 351 -12.94 -5.28 0.66
CA ASP A 351 -12.18 -6.53 0.77
C ASP A 351 -11.01 -6.59 -0.22
N ILE A 352 -11.17 -6.03 -1.41
CA ILE A 352 -10.15 -6.06 -2.48
C ILE A 352 -9.32 -4.76 -2.51
N GLN A 353 -9.51 -3.86 -1.55
CA GLN A 353 -8.80 -2.59 -1.56
C GLN A 353 -7.28 -2.81 -1.47
N THR A 354 -6.62 -2.71 -2.63
CA THR A 354 -5.16 -2.88 -2.74
C THR A 354 -4.47 -1.71 -2.04
N ALA A 355 -3.57 -2.05 -1.11
CA ALA A 355 -3.07 -1.16 -0.08
C ALA A 355 -2.32 0.06 -0.64
N ARG A 356 -3.01 1.21 -0.68
CA ARG A 356 -2.49 2.48 -0.18
C ARG A 356 -3.54 3.11 0.69
N GLU A 357 -3.20 3.22 1.97
CA GLU A 357 -4.01 3.68 3.09
C GLU A 357 -4.93 4.84 2.69
N HIS A 358 -6.23 4.72 2.96
CA HIS A 358 -7.07 5.91 3.09
C HIS A 358 -6.38 6.82 4.09
N THR A 359 -6.16 8.07 3.73
CA THR A 359 -5.60 9.04 4.66
C THR A 359 -6.51 9.11 5.89
N LEU A 360 -5.93 9.41 7.05
CA LEU A 360 -6.69 9.53 8.29
C LEU A 360 -7.90 10.50 8.15
N ARG A 361 -7.77 11.50 7.27
CA ARG A 361 -8.80 12.45 6.89
C ARG A 361 -9.93 11.81 6.07
N GLU A 362 -9.61 11.03 5.04
CA GLU A 362 -10.60 10.33 4.21
C GLU A 362 -11.42 9.34 5.04
N ILE A 363 -10.75 8.59 5.93
CA ILE A 363 -11.41 7.73 6.92
C ILE A 363 -12.38 8.57 7.77
N GLY A 364 -11.96 9.75 8.20
CA GLY A 364 -12.77 10.64 9.01
C GLY A 364 -13.98 11.23 8.28
N GLN A 365 -13.84 11.58 7.00
CA GLN A 365 -14.94 12.08 6.17
C GLN A 365 -15.99 10.99 5.96
N ARG A 366 -15.57 9.74 5.77
CA ARG A 366 -16.48 8.59 5.76
C ARG A 366 -17.25 8.47 7.07
N TYR A 367 -16.56 8.58 8.20
CA TYR A 367 -17.21 8.52 9.51
C TYR A 367 -18.17 9.69 9.75
N GLN A 368 -17.88 10.88 9.23
CA GLN A 368 -18.81 12.02 9.27
C GLN A 368 -20.12 11.69 8.53
N LEU A 369 -20.04 11.10 7.34
CA LEU A 369 -21.23 10.68 6.58
C LEU A 369 -22.06 9.63 7.33
N MET A 370 -21.40 8.65 7.96
CA MET A 370 -22.10 7.64 8.79
C MET A 370 -22.80 8.30 9.99
N HIS A 371 -22.16 9.32 10.57
CA HIS A 371 -22.72 10.06 11.69
C HIS A 371 -23.90 10.97 11.28
N GLU A 372 -23.83 11.60 10.11
CA GLU A 372 -24.94 12.34 9.51
C GLU A 372 -26.14 11.42 9.21
N ASN A 373 -25.88 10.16 8.86
CA ASN A 373 -26.90 9.12 8.67
C ASN A 373 -27.40 8.49 9.98
N GLY A 374 -27.08 9.08 11.14
CA GLY A 374 -27.66 8.73 12.43
C GLY A 374 -26.85 7.76 13.29
N MET A 375 -25.64 7.35 12.87
CA MET A 375 -24.78 6.50 13.70
C MET A 375 -23.98 7.31 14.73
N THR A 376 -23.92 6.84 15.97
CA THR A 376 -23.01 7.39 16.97
C THR A 376 -21.55 7.00 16.69
N LYS A 377 -20.59 7.75 17.24
CA LYS A 377 -19.15 7.41 17.09
C LYS A 377 -18.80 6.01 17.63
N ASP A 378 -19.50 5.56 18.67
CA ASP A 378 -19.30 4.23 19.25
C ASP A 378 -19.92 3.11 18.41
N GLU A 379 -20.99 3.39 17.68
CA GLU A 379 -21.54 2.47 16.68
C GLU A 379 -20.61 2.39 15.47
N ILE A 380 -20.10 3.53 14.97
CA ILE A 380 -19.10 3.55 13.90
C ILE A 380 -17.86 2.73 14.28
N ALA A 381 -17.35 2.89 15.51
CA ALA A 381 -16.21 2.11 16.01
C ALA A 381 -16.47 0.61 15.97
N ARG A 382 -17.67 0.17 16.39
CA ARG A 382 -18.08 -1.24 16.38
C ARG A 382 -18.27 -1.77 14.96
N THR A 383 -18.97 -1.04 14.10
CA THR A 383 -19.24 -1.41 12.70
C THR A 383 -17.95 -1.50 11.87
N GLU A 384 -17.00 -0.61 12.13
CA GLU A 384 -15.73 -0.56 11.40
C GLU A 384 -14.63 -1.42 12.04
N GLY A 385 -14.88 -2.02 13.21
CA GLY A 385 -13.91 -2.87 13.91
C GLY A 385 -12.68 -2.13 14.44
N VAL A 386 -12.82 -0.83 14.74
CA VAL A 386 -11.72 0.04 15.19
C VAL A 386 -11.96 0.58 16.59
N SER A 387 -10.90 1.05 17.26
CA SER A 387 -11.06 1.67 18.59
C SER A 387 -11.82 3.02 18.51
N PRO A 388 -12.59 3.40 19.55
CA PRO A 388 -13.21 4.73 19.63
C PRO A 388 -12.20 5.88 19.53
N ALA A 389 -10.97 5.67 20.01
CA ALA A 389 -9.87 6.62 19.86
C ALA A 389 -9.45 6.79 18.39
N SER A 390 -9.44 5.71 17.59
CA SER A 390 -9.20 5.78 16.15
C SER A 390 -10.29 6.55 15.41
N VAL A 391 -11.56 6.34 15.77
CA VAL A 391 -12.68 7.13 15.22
C VAL A 391 -12.50 8.61 15.54
N THR A 392 -12.19 8.94 16.80
CA THR A 392 -11.99 10.33 17.23
C THR A 392 -10.86 11.02 16.46
N ARG A 393 -9.71 10.34 16.28
CA ARG A 393 -8.58 10.83 15.50
C ARG A 393 -8.94 11.08 14.03
N ALA A 394 -9.71 10.18 13.43
CA ALA A 394 -10.19 10.34 12.06
C ALA A 394 -11.11 11.56 11.92
N PHE A 395 -12.08 11.74 12.84
CA PHE A 395 -12.92 12.94 12.88
C PHE A 395 -12.11 14.23 13.00
N GLN A 396 -11.05 14.26 13.83
CA GLN A 396 -10.17 15.43 13.93
C GLN A 396 -9.50 15.75 12.59
N ALA A 397 -9.00 14.74 11.89
CA ALA A 397 -8.39 14.92 10.58
C ALA A 397 -9.40 15.41 9.52
N ALA A 398 -10.65 14.95 9.58
CA ALA A 398 -11.73 15.40 8.70
C ALA A 398 -12.20 16.83 8.98
N SER A 399 -12.17 17.27 10.25
CA SER A 399 -12.57 18.63 10.64
C SER A 399 -11.63 19.74 10.17
N VAL A 400 -10.42 19.43 9.71
CA VAL A 400 -9.51 20.45 9.14
C VAL A 400 -10.16 21.07 7.89
N PRO A 401 -10.11 22.40 7.70
CA PRO A 401 -10.65 23.04 6.49
C PRO A 401 -10.03 22.47 5.21
N ALA A 402 -10.86 22.22 4.19
CA ALA A 402 -10.41 21.62 2.94
C ALA A 402 -9.41 22.52 2.19
N GLU A 403 -9.57 23.84 2.29
CA GLU A 403 -8.67 24.81 1.65
C GLU A 403 -7.25 24.74 2.21
N MET A 404 -7.09 24.40 3.49
CA MET A 404 -5.77 24.24 4.10
C MET A 404 -5.06 22.97 3.62
N VAL A 405 -5.82 21.87 3.50
CA VAL A 405 -5.29 20.58 3.05
C VAL A 405 -4.93 20.62 1.56
N ALA A 406 -5.68 21.38 0.75
CA ALA A 406 -5.44 21.53 -0.69
C ALA A 406 -4.08 22.18 -1.04
N LEU A 407 -3.42 22.84 -0.08
CA LEU A 407 -2.08 23.41 -0.30
C LEU A 407 -0.96 22.36 -0.28
N PHE A 408 -1.24 21.13 0.16
CA PHE A 408 -0.26 20.05 0.24
C PHE A 408 -0.25 19.21 -1.04
N PRO A 409 0.89 19.10 -1.74
CA PRO A 409 0.98 18.33 -2.99
C PRO A 409 0.84 16.82 -2.75
N VAL A 410 1.27 16.32 -1.59
CA VAL A 410 1.17 14.90 -1.20
C VAL A 410 0.47 14.78 0.15
N ILE A 411 -0.86 14.64 0.12
CA ILE A 411 -1.72 14.58 1.31
C ILE A 411 -1.36 13.38 2.22
N ASN A 412 -0.85 12.30 1.64
CA ASN A 412 -0.45 11.08 2.38
C ASN A 412 0.70 11.31 3.37
N GLU A 413 1.48 12.38 3.22
CA GLU A 413 2.55 12.70 4.16
C GLU A 413 2.03 13.33 5.47
N LEU A 414 0.76 13.74 5.51
CA LEU A 414 0.16 14.37 6.69
C LEU A 414 -0.12 13.32 7.77
N SER A 415 0.58 13.47 8.89
CA SER A 415 0.35 12.68 10.09
C SER A 415 -0.81 13.25 10.91
N LEU A 416 -1.28 12.49 11.91
CA LEU A 416 -2.24 13.00 12.90
C LEU A 416 -1.79 14.31 13.55
N ALA A 417 -0.50 14.44 13.88
CA ALA A 417 0.03 15.64 14.53
C ALA A 417 -0.10 16.87 13.63
N ASP A 418 0.02 16.68 12.31
CA ASP A 418 -0.13 17.76 11.33
C ASP A 418 -1.60 18.17 11.20
N TYR A 419 -2.51 17.20 11.13
CA TYR A 419 -3.94 17.50 11.14
C TYR A 419 -4.37 18.22 12.42
N GLN A 420 -3.88 17.81 13.59
CA GLN A 420 -4.16 18.48 14.85
C GLN A 420 -3.59 19.90 14.89
N LEU A 421 -2.41 20.12 14.31
CA LEU A 421 -1.84 21.46 14.16
C LEU A 421 -2.72 22.33 13.26
N LEU A 422 -3.06 21.87 12.06
CA LEU A 422 -3.87 22.63 11.10
C LEU A 422 -5.25 22.95 11.68
N LEU A 423 -5.88 21.99 12.36
CA LEU A 423 -7.15 22.20 13.06
C LEU A 423 -7.00 23.29 14.11
N LYS A 424 -5.98 23.21 14.96
CA LYS A 424 -5.70 24.21 16.00
C LYS A 424 -5.48 25.61 15.40
N LEU A 425 -4.73 25.72 14.31
CA LEU A 425 -4.48 27.00 13.63
C LEU A 425 -5.79 27.56 13.04
N SER A 426 -6.65 26.71 12.49
CA SER A 426 -7.97 27.15 11.98
C SER A 426 -8.89 27.67 13.09
N GLU A 427 -8.89 27.01 14.26
CA GLU A 427 -9.62 27.45 15.44
C GLU A 427 -9.07 28.77 16.00
N GLU A 428 -7.75 28.94 16.02
CA GLU A 428 -7.09 30.19 16.40
C GLU A 428 -7.46 31.35 15.46
N LEU A 429 -7.52 31.12 14.14
CA LEU A 429 -7.97 32.13 13.18
C LEU A 429 -9.43 32.52 13.38
N ASN A 430 -10.30 31.53 13.58
CA ASN A 430 -11.72 31.76 13.88
C ASN A 430 -11.87 32.60 15.15
N ASN A 431 -11.12 32.28 16.21
CA ASN A 431 -11.12 33.06 17.46
C ASN A 431 -10.61 34.50 17.28
N LYS A 432 -9.68 34.73 16.34
CA LYS A 432 -9.18 36.06 15.98
C LYS A 432 -10.09 36.81 15.00
N GLY A 433 -11.14 36.19 14.48
CA GLY A 433 -12.04 36.79 13.49
C GLY A 433 -11.35 37.08 12.15
N VAL A 434 -10.27 36.37 11.83
CA VAL A 434 -9.54 36.53 10.57
C VAL A 434 -10.08 35.52 9.56
N PRO A 435 -10.50 35.95 8.36
CA PRO A 435 -10.99 35.03 7.33
C PRO A 435 -9.91 34.04 6.89
N LEU A 436 -10.25 32.75 6.82
CA LEU A 436 -9.35 31.70 6.33
C LEU A 436 -8.71 32.03 4.96
N PRO A 437 -9.42 32.60 3.97
CA PRO A 437 -8.82 32.94 2.68
C PRO A 437 -7.63 33.92 2.77
N GLU A 438 -7.61 34.82 3.76
CA GLU A 438 -6.48 35.74 3.96
C GLU A 438 -5.19 34.99 4.37
N LEU A 439 -5.33 33.90 5.13
CA LEU A 439 -4.19 33.04 5.48
C LEU A 439 -3.74 32.21 4.28
N ILE A 440 -4.69 31.61 3.55
CA ILE A 440 -4.40 30.76 2.39
C ILE A 440 -3.59 31.53 1.34
N ALA A 441 -4.00 32.77 1.03
CA ALA A 441 -3.29 33.62 0.08
C ALA A 441 -1.82 33.84 0.45
N LYS A 442 -1.54 34.14 1.73
CA LYS A 442 -0.17 34.35 2.22
C LYS A 442 0.69 33.08 2.19
N VAL A 443 0.09 31.93 2.52
CA VAL A 443 0.80 30.65 2.43
C VAL A 443 1.11 30.30 0.98
N GLN A 444 0.18 30.60 0.06
CA GLN A 444 0.37 30.37 -1.36
C GLN A 444 1.42 31.31 -1.99
N GLU A 445 1.52 32.55 -1.52
CA GLU A 445 2.63 33.45 -1.86
C GLU A 445 3.99 32.86 -1.46
N ASP A 446 4.12 32.33 -0.24
CA ASP A 446 5.37 31.68 0.21
C ASP A 446 5.72 30.45 -0.62
N ILE A 447 4.71 29.63 -0.98
CA ILE A 447 4.90 28.44 -1.81
C ILE A 447 5.39 28.85 -3.20
N THR A 448 4.82 29.90 -3.78
CA THR A 448 5.18 30.37 -5.12
C THR A 448 6.56 31.05 -5.14
N ALA A 449 6.94 31.71 -4.05
CA ALA A 449 8.24 32.37 -3.91
C ALA A 449 9.39 31.42 -3.59
N ALA A 450 9.10 30.17 -3.21
CA ALA A 450 10.11 29.18 -2.91
C ALA A 450 10.72 28.62 -4.21
N GLU A 451 11.89 29.12 -4.61
CA GLU A 451 12.68 28.59 -5.73
C GLU A 451 13.31 27.22 -5.38
N VAL A 452 12.48 26.20 -5.17
CA VAL A 452 12.91 24.84 -4.81
C VAL A 452 12.36 23.83 -5.82
N GLU A 453 13.14 22.79 -6.14
CA GLU A 453 12.75 21.71 -7.06
C GLU A 453 11.50 20.94 -6.61
N SER A 454 11.19 20.92 -5.31
CA SER A 454 10.01 20.26 -4.75
C SER A 454 9.50 20.96 -3.49
N ILE A 455 8.20 21.19 -3.42
CA ILE A 455 7.52 21.81 -2.28
C ILE A 455 7.33 20.75 -1.19
N THR A 456 7.99 20.93 -0.05
CA THR A 456 7.92 19.99 1.08
C THR A 456 6.79 20.35 2.05
N LYS A 457 6.20 19.32 2.67
CA LYS A 457 5.22 19.47 3.75
C LYS A 457 5.69 20.41 4.87
N SER A 458 6.96 20.37 5.26
CA SER A 458 7.50 21.22 6.34
C SER A 458 7.43 22.70 6.00
N LEU A 459 7.71 23.07 4.75
CA LEU A 459 7.65 24.46 4.29
C LEU A 459 6.24 25.04 4.43
N ILE A 460 5.23 24.25 4.04
CA ILE A 460 3.82 24.64 4.12
C ILE A 460 3.39 24.79 5.59
N LEU A 461 3.72 23.81 6.45
CA LEU A 461 3.38 23.87 7.88
C LEU A 461 4.04 25.05 8.59
N ASP A 462 5.29 25.36 8.26
CA ASP A 462 6.01 26.51 8.81
C ASP A 462 5.41 27.83 8.35
N SER A 463 4.96 27.90 7.09
CA SER A 463 4.24 29.06 6.56
C SER A 463 2.92 29.29 7.30
N PHE A 464 2.11 28.24 7.49
CA PHE A 464 0.89 28.31 8.29
C PHE A 464 1.16 28.82 9.71
N ARG A 465 2.19 28.29 10.40
CA ARG A 465 2.57 28.73 11.75
C ARG A 465 2.98 30.21 11.78
N ARG A 466 3.76 30.65 10.80
CA ARG A 466 4.30 32.01 10.73
C ARG A 466 3.19 33.03 10.50
N HIS A 467 2.37 32.82 9.48
CA HIS A 467 1.30 33.76 9.11
C HIS A 467 0.18 33.78 10.15
N THR A 468 -0.17 32.65 10.77
CA THR A 468 -1.16 32.62 11.86
C THR A 468 -0.72 33.42 13.08
N LYS A 469 0.59 33.45 13.39
CA LYS A 469 1.15 34.29 14.47
C LYS A 469 1.14 35.78 14.13
N GLN A 470 1.38 36.14 12.87
CA GLN A 470 1.46 37.53 12.41
C GLN A 470 0.08 38.16 12.19
N LEU A 471 -0.94 37.36 11.94
CA LEU A 471 -2.32 37.82 11.81
C LEU A 471 -2.87 38.15 13.20
N ASN A 472 -2.99 39.47 13.46
CA ASN A 472 -3.70 40.02 14.61
C ASN A 472 -5.13 40.38 14.20
N PRO A 473 -6.11 40.28 15.11
CA PRO A 473 -7.46 40.78 14.86
C PRO A 473 -7.39 42.23 14.39
N ARG A 474 -8.11 42.57 13.32
CA ARG A 474 -8.25 43.98 12.89
C ARG A 474 -8.74 44.78 14.10
N PRO A 475 -8.11 45.92 14.46
CA PRO A 475 -8.56 46.69 15.62
C PRO A 475 -10.02 47.08 15.40
N VAL A 476 -10.90 46.55 16.24
CA VAL A 476 -12.28 46.99 16.31
C VAL A 476 -12.23 48.47 16.65
N LYS A 477 -12.67 49.35 15.74
CA LYS A 477 -12.82 50.78 16.04
C LYS A 477 -13.89 50.93 17.13
N THR A 478 -13.47 50.93 18.39
CA THR A 478 -14.34 51.13 19.56
C THR A 478 -14.87 52.57 19.65
N VAL A 479 -14.19 53.52 18.98
CA VAL A 479 -14.56 54.93 18.94
C VAL A 479 -15.20 55.28 17.60
N GLN A 480 -16.50 55.55 17.61
CA GLN A 480 -17.23 56.11 16.47
C GLN A 480 -17.17 57.64 16.55
N THR A 481 -16.79 58.29 15.45
CA THR A 481 -16.80 59.77 15.34
C THR A 481 -17.91 60.20 14.40
N GLU A 482 -18.88 60.93 14.94
CA GLU A 482 -20.00 61.54 14.22
C GLU A 482 -19.72 63.04 14.06
N LYS A 483 -19.78 63.56 12.83
CA LYS A 483 -19.71 65.01 12.61
C LYS A 483 -21.10 65.60 12.88
N LEU A 484 -21.19 66.50 13.85
CA LEU A 484 -22.47 67.13 14.21
C LEU A 484 -22.85 68.24 13.23
N ARG A 485 -21.84 68.85 12.58
CA ARG A 485 -22.03 69.91 11.60
C ARG A 485 -20.84 70.00 10.66
N GLU A 486 -21.09 70.36 9.42
CA GLU A 486 -20.06 70.73 8.45
C GLU A 486 -19.84 72.25 8.46
N PHE A 487 -18.57 72.64 8.37
CA PHE A 487 -18.13 74.03 8.35
C PHE A 487 -17.27 74.27 7.11
N GLU A 488 -17.29 75.50 6.60
CA GLU A 488 -16.47 75.89 5.44
C GLU A 488 -14.97 75.96 5.79
N ASP A 489 -14.62 76.42 7.01
CA ASP A 489 -13.24 76.39 7.51
C ASP A 489 -12.89 74.97 7.99
N LYS A 490 -11.89 74.36 7.35
CA LYS A 490 -11.35 73.04 7.72
C LYS A 490 -10.80 72.97 9.14
N LYS A 491 -10.49 74.12 9.78
CA LYS A 491 -10.04 74.21 11.17
C LYS A 491 -11.18 74.40 12.18
N GLN A 492 -12.42 74.54 11.71
CA GLN A 492 -13.63 74.62 12.53
C GLN A 492 -14.35 73.28 12.50
N PHE A 493 -14.69 72.74 13.68
CA PHE A 493 -15.39 71.46 13.76
C PHE A 493 -16.27 71.34 15.00
N ALA A 494 -17.30 70.50 14.88
CA ALA A 494 -18.14 70.02 15.95
C ALA A 494 -18.37 68.52 15.72
N ARG A 495 -17.86 67.68 16.62
CA ARG A 495 -17.95 66.22 16.48
C ARG A 495 -18.24 65.54 17.81
N LYS A 496 -18.96 64.43 17.73
CA LYS A 496 -19.26 63.54 18.84
C LYS A 496 -18.43 62.27 18.66
N LYS A 497 -17.65 61.91 19.67
CA LYS A 497 -16.94 60.64 19.75
C LYS A 497 -17.68 59.75 20.75
N THR A 498 -18.06 58.56 20.32
CA THR A 498 -18.72 57.55 21.15
C THR A 498 -17.79 56.36 21.29
N ASP A 499 -17.28 56.12 22.51
CA ASP A 499 -16.54 54.91 22.86
C ASP A 499 -17.52 53.93 23.52
N THR A 500 -17.96 52.93 22.75
CA THR A 500 -18.91 51.92 23.23
C THR A 500 -18.30 51.01 24.29
N SER A 501 -16.97 50.86 24.33
CA SER A 501 -16.26 50.02 25.31
C SER A 501 -16.16 50.68 26.68
N LYS A 502 -16.07 52.02 26.74
CA LYS A 502 -15.93 52.79 27.99
C LYS A 502 -17.22 53.49 28.43
N ARG A 503 -18.33 53.30 27.69
CA ARG A 503 -19.58 54.09 27.84
C ARG A 503 -19.30 55.60 27.90
N LEU A 504 -18.31 56.05 27.13
CA LEU A 504 -17.83 57.43 27.15
C LEU A 504 -18.31 58.14 25.89
N VAL A 505 -18.92 59.32 26.08
CA VAL A 505 -19.25 60.23 24.99
C VAL A 505 -18.43 61.51 25.17
N THR A 506 -17.68 61.90 24.14
CA THR A 506 -16.90 63.14 24.13
C THR A 506 -17.39 64.04 23.01
N TYR A 507 -17.79 65.26 23.36
CA TYR A 507 -18.07 66.31 22.39
C TYR A 507 -16.83 67.19 22.22
N GLU A 508 -16.35 67.33 20.99
CA GLU A 508 -15.19 68.16 20.67
C GLU A 508 -15.59 69.27 19.71
N PHE A 509 -15.21 70.49 20.07
CA PHE A 509 -15.49 71.70 19.31
C PHE A 509 -14.20 72.49 19.10
N ALA A 510 -14.04 73.09 17.93
CA ALA A 510 -12.96 74.04 17.67
C ALA A 510 -13.48 75.27 16.93
N ARG A 511 -13.01 76.45 17.34
CA ARG A 511 -13.29 77.75 16.71
C ARG A 511 -14.79 78.05 16.58
N LEU A 512 -15.59 77.75 17.60
CA LEU A 512 -16.98 78.17 17.65
C LEU A 512 -17.11 79.66 18.00
N PRO A 513 -18.11 80.39 17.45
CA PRO A 513 -18.43 81.75 17.89
C PRO A 513 -18.75 81.81 19.39
N VAL A 514 -18.39 82.92 20.05
CA VAL A 514 -18.60 83.12 21.51
C VAL A 514 -20.08 83.00 21.89
N SER A 515 -20.99 83.46 21.03
CA SER A 515 -22.44 83.33 21.25
C SER A 515 -22.90 81.86 21.33
N VAL A 516 -22.37 81.00 20.46
CA VAL A 516 -22.70 79.56 20.43
C VAL A 516 -22.07 78.83 21.62
N GLN A 517 -20.86 79.24 22.03
CA GLN A 517 -20.24 78.71 23.25
C GLN A 517 -21.09 79.01 24.49
N ALA A 518 -21.63 80.23 24.61
CA ALA A 518 -22.49 80.62 25.72
C ALA A 518 -23.80 79.81 25.78
N GLU A 519 -24.40 79.50 24.63
CA GLU A 519 -25.58 78.64 24.54
C GLU A 519 -25.25 77.18 24.92
N LEU A 520 -24.12 76.64 24.47
CA LEU A 520 -23.64 75.31 24.84
C LEU A 520 -23.37 75.20 26.34
N ASP A 521 -22.67 76.18 26.92
CA ASP A 521 -22.41 76.22 28.37
C ASP A 521 -23.70 76.26 29.18
N LYS A 522 -24.69 77.02 28.72
CA LYS A 522 -26.00 77.09 29.38
C LYS A 522 -26.74 75.76 29.30
N ALA A 523 -26.70 75.08 28.15
CA ALA A 523 -27.33 73.78 27.95
C ALA A 523 -26.65 72.65 28.76
N ILE A 524 -25.33 72.70 28.94
CA ILE A 524 -24.58 71.71 29.72
C ILE A 524 -24.73 71.92 31.23
N LYS A 525 -24.98 73.15 31.68
CA LYS A 525 -25.15 73.50 33.11
C LYS A 525 -26.57 73.29 33.65
N GLN A 526 -27.55 72.99 32.78
CA GLN A 526 -28.89 72.54 33.18
C GLN A 526 -28.85 71.06 33.56
#